data_AF-S3CX23-F1
#
_entry.id   AF-S3CX23-F1
#
_cell.length_a   1.000
_cell.length_b   1.000
_cell.length_c   1.000
_cell.angle_alpha   90.00
_cell.angle_beta   90.00
_cell.angle_gamma   90.00
#
_symmetry.space_group_name_H-M   'P 1'
#
loop_
_entity.id
_entity.type
_entity.pdbx_description
1 polymer ?
#
loop_
_entity_poly.entity_id
_entity_poly.type
_entity_poly.pdbx_seq_one_letter_code
_entity_poly.pdbx_strand_id
1 'polypeptide(L)'
;MVTHGIREELVKEVREGKGDLDGLSLEEVLRKDFKQWSEGGMVLGLAAVVKPLGYLVEKVGGDEEFLGGVKKWAEERDLGGGKKGVGLMGVMTTFSDEEGVFKRELFLWALSEGGEKAGRRFEEEAGEKLGLKAYEGGKWDGDGEDDVRWRRCWVQERTENSRKQVAPLLREAMK
;
A
#
# COMPACT_ATOMS: atom_id res chain seq x y z
N MET A 1 41.39 4.26 -2.24
CA MET A 1 40.49 3.18 -1.78
C MET A 1 39.70 3.63 -0.54
N VAL A 2 39.12 4.83 -0.56
CA VAL A 2 38.47 5.49 0.62
C VAL A 2 37.01 5.88 0.32
N THR A 3 36.63 5.93 -0.95
CA THR A 3 35.29 6.38 -1.40
C THR A 3 34.20 5.32 -1.31
N HIS A 4 34.54 4.03 -1.14
CA HIS A 4 33.53 2.95 -1.06
C HIS A 4 32.91 2.82 0.34
N GLY A 5 33.70 2.98 1.42
CA GLY A 5 33.21 2.85 2.80
C GLY A 5 32.23 3.95 3.21
N ILE A 6 32.52 5.21 2.83
CA ILE A 6 31.67 6.37 3.14
C ILE A 6 30.31 6.28 2.43
N ARG A 7 30.27 5.71 1.22
CA ARG A 7 29.03 5.50 0.47
C ARG A 7 28.15 4.43 1.12
N GLU A 8 28.74 3.33 1.56
CA GLU A 8 28.03 2.25 2.26
C GLU A 8 27.47 2.76 3.61
N GLU A 9 28.25 3.51 4.39
CA GLU A 9 27.80 4.12 5.66
C GLU A 9 26.66 5.12 5.44
N LEU A 10 26.78 6.05 4.48
CA LEU A 10 25.69 6.99 4.16
C LEU A 10 24.43 6.28 3.64
N VAL A 11 24.59 5.22 2.84
CA VAL A 11 23.45 4.41 2.37
C VAL A 11 22.79 3.68 3.52
N LYS A 12 23.57 3.19 4.49
CA LYS A 12 23.07 2.54 5.70
C LYS A 12 22.33 3.53 6.60
N GLU A 13 22.92 4.69 6.88
CA GLU A 13 22.33 5.73 7.72
C GLU A 13 21.01 6.29 7.11
N VAL A 14 20.99 6.50 5.78
CA VAL A 14 19.76 6.89 5.06
C VAL A 14 18.71 5.77 5.06
N ARG A 15 19.11 4.50 5.04
CA ARG A 15 18.18 3.35 5.15
C ARG A 15 17.60 3.23 6.56
N GLU A 16 18.43 3.40 7.58
CA GLU A 16 18.04 3.36 8.99
C GLU A 16 17.07 4.51 9.33
N GLY A 17 17.38 5.75 8.93
CA GLY A 17 16.49 6.90 9.12
C GLY A 17 15.18 6.83 8.30
N LYS A 18 15.15 6.07 7.21
CA LYS A 18 13.89 5.79 6.49
C LYS A 18 13.02 4.78 7.23
N GLY A 19 13.64 3.85 7.94
CA GLY A 19 13.00 2.76 8.69
C GLY A 19 12.43 3.17 10.05
N ASP A 20 12.88 4.27 10.64
CA ASP A 20 12.28 4.81 11.86
C ASP A 20 10.95 5.51 11.53
N LEU A 21 9.86 4.88 11.96
CA LEU A 21 8.49 5.38 11.85
C LEU A 21 7.85 5.54 13.24
N ASP A 22 8.61 5.35 14.33
CA ASP A 22 8.03 5.24 15.68
C ASP A 22 7.38 6.56 16.12
N GLY A 23 7.97 7.70 15.77
CA GLY A 23 7.45 9.04 16.07
C GLY A 23 6.33 9.55 15.14
N LEU A 24 5.95 8.81 14.10
CA LEU A 24 4.92 9.24 13.13
C LEU A 24 3.55 8.67 13.49
N SER A 25 2.48 9.38 13.17
CA SER A 25 1.12 8.81 13.12
C SER A 25 0.93 7.94 11.87
N LEU A 26 -0.12 7.10 11.83
CA LEU A 26 -0.44 6.31 10.63
C LEU A 26 -0.64 7.21 9.40
N GLU A 27 -1.32 8.35 9.56
CA GLU A 27 -1.52 9.33 8.48
C GLU A 27 -0.17 9.85 7.93
N GLU A 28 0.77 10.19 8.81
CA GLU A 28 2.09 10.66 8.40
C GLU A 28 2.89 9.57 7.68
N VAL A 29 2.77 8.32 8.13
CA VAL A 29 3.36 7.15 7.45
C VAL A 29 2.78 6.99 6.05
N LEU A 30 1.45 7.00 5.91
CA LEU A 30 0.77 6.87 4.63
C LEU A 30 1.14 8.01 3.67
N ARG A 31 1.27 9.24 4.20
CA ARG A 31 1.61 10.44 3.43
C ARG A 31 3.07 10.46 2.94
N LYS A 32 4.03 9.89 3.69
CA LYS A 32 5.49 10.03 3.47
C LYS A 32 5.94 9.65 2.05
N ASP A 33 5.44 8.56 1.50
CA ASP A 33 5.65 8.17 0.08
C ASP A 33 4.33 7.80 -0.60
N PHE A 34 3.37 8.72 -0.54
CA PHE A 34 2.12 8.61 -1.26
C PHE A 34 2.22 9.12 -2.69
N LYS A 35 1.59 8.40 -3.63
CA LYS A 35 1.36 8.88 -4.99
C LYS A 35 -0.10 8.70 -5.37
N GLN A 36 -0.57 9.59 -6.23
CA GLN A 36 -1.92 9.53 -6.76
C GLN A 36 -1.93 9.68 -8.28
N TRP A 37 -2.92 9.06 -8.91
CA TRP A 37 -3.17 9.13 -10.35
C TRP A 37 -4.67 9.26 -10.61
N SER A 38 -5.02 10.06 -11.61
CA SER A 38 -6.39 10.18 -12.10
C SER A 38 -6.50 9.45 -13.42
N GLU A 39 -7.41 8.48 -13.52
CA GLU A 39 -7.64 7.64 -14.69
C GLU A 39 -9.12 7.22 -14.69
N GLY A 40 -9.78 7.12 -15.85
CA GLY A 40 -11.18 6.66 -15.92
C GLY A 40 -12.19 7.48 -15.08
N GLY A 41 -11.89 8.74 -14.76
CA GLY A 41 -12.74 9.58 -13.91
C GLY A 41 -12.63 9.30 -12.40
N MET A 42 -11.69 8.45 -12.00
CA MET A 42 -11.43 8.06 -10.61
C MET A 42 -9.98 8.37 -10.20
N VAL A 43 -9.74 8.55 -8.90
CA VAL A 43 -8.39 8.66 -8.36
C VAL A 43 -7.94 7.37 -7.68
N LEU A 44 -6.76 6.88 -8.06
CA LEU A 44 -5.99 5.86 -7.35
C LEU A 44 -5.00 6.54 -6.41
N GLY A 45 -4.94 6.08 -5.16
CA GLY A 45 -3.90 6.41 -4.18
C GLY A 45 -3.05 5.19 -3.86
N LEU A 46 -1.73 5.34 -3.76
CA LEU A 46 -0.82 4.26 -3.34
C LEU A 46 0.28 4.79 -2.42
N ALA A 47 0.23 4.40 -1.15
CA ALA A 47 1.26 4.64 -0.16
C ALA A 47 2.30 3.53 -0.20
N ALA A 48 3.58 3.88 -0.21
CA ALA A 48 4.68 2.93 -0.05
C ALA A 48 5.30 3.04 1.35
N VAL A 49 5.42 1.92 2.05
CA VAL A 49 5.88 1.86 3.44
C VAL A 49 7.03 0.86 3.59
N VAL A 50 8.05 1.20 4.38
CA VAL A 50 9.26 0.37 4.55
C VAL A 50 9.20 -0.57 5.77
N LYS A 51 7.99 -0.85 6.25
CA LYS A 51 7.68 -1.71 7.39
C LYS A 51 6.50 -2.61 7.03
N PRO A 52 6.42 -3.84 7.58
CA PRO A 52 5.33 -4.77 7.31
C PRO A 52 3.98 -4.20 7.76
N LEU A 53 2.88 -4.70 7.20
CA LEU A 53 1.52 -4.30 7.59
C LEU A 53 1.27 -4.58 9.07
N GLY A 54 1.77 -5.71 9.59
CA GLY A 54 1.68 -6.04 11.02
C GLY A 54 2.27 -4.95 11.95
N TYR A 55 3.39 -4.33 11.56
CA TYR A 55 3.95 -3.21 12.31
C TYR A 55 3.01 -1.99 12.32
N LEU A 56 2.32 -1.71 11.20
CA LEU A 56 1.36 -0.60 11.14
C LEU A 56 0.13 -0.86 12.01
N VAL A 57 -0.30 -2.11 12.10
CA VAL A 57 -1.43 -2.56 12.94
C VAL A 57 -1.08 -2.41 14.42
N GLU A 58 0.07 -2.94 14.84
CA GLU A 58 0.55 -2.80 16.22
C GLU A 58 0.68 -1.33 16.62
N LYS A 59 1.18 -0.49 15.70
CA LYS A 59 1.37 0.94 15.92
C LYS A 59 0.07 1.70 16.22
N VAL A 60 -1.06 1.27 15.69
CA VAL A 60 -2.37 1.91 15.90
C VAL A 60 -3.25 1.18 16.92
N GLY A 61 -2.79 0.03 17.43
CA GLY A 61 -3.44 -0.70 18.52
C GLY A 61 -4.35 -1.85 18.09
N GLY A 62 -4.46 -2.16 16.79
CA GLY A 62 -5.34 -3.22 16.33
C GLY A 62 -5.73 -3.14 14.86
N ASP A 63 -6.36 -4.22 14.38
CA ASP A 63 -6.83 -4.35 13.01
C ASP A 63 -7.93 -3.32 12.69
N GLU A 64 -8.84 -3.05 13.64
CA GLU A 64 -9.94 -2.10 13.46
C GLU A 64 -9.43 -0.67 13.32
N GLU A 65 -8.49 -0.25 14.15
CA GLU A 65 -7.85 1.06 14.11
C GLU A 65 -7.03 1.25 12.84
N PHE A 66 -6.35 0.20 12.37
CA PHE A 66 -5.63 0.23 11.10
C PHE A 66 -6.59 0.41 9.92
N LEU A 67 -7.63 -0.41 9.85
CA LEU A 67 -8.61 -0.34 8.77
C LEU A 67 -9.37 0.99 8.79
N GLY A 68 -9.84 1.41 9.96
CA GLY A 68 -10.51 2.70 10.15
C GLY A 68 -9.60 3.89 9.79
N GLY A 69 -8.33 3.83 10.19
CA GLY A 69 -7.33 4.85 9.89
C GLY A 69 -7.01 4.98 8.39
N VAL A 70 -6.80 3.85 7.70
CA VAL A 70 -6.58 3.84 6.25
C VAL A 70 -7.80 4.37 5.50
N LYS A 71 -9.01 3.91 5.87
CA LYS A 71 -10.27 4.36 5.25
C LYS A 71 -10.46 5.87 5.44
N LYS A 72 -10.39 6.36 6.68
CA LYS A 72 -10.55 7.78 7.01
C LYS A 72 -9.57 8.64 6.23
N TRP A 73 -8.28 8.26 6.25
CA TRP A 73 -7.24 9.00 5.55
C TRP A 73 -7.50 9.09 4.05
N ALA A 74 -7.96 7.98 3.45
CA ALA A 74 -8.26 7.90 2.03
C ALA A 74 -9.50 8.70 1.62
N GLU A 75 -10.54 8.75 2.47
CA GLU A 75 -11.76 9.57 2.27
C GLU A 75 -11.49 11.07 2.45
N GLU A 76 -10.67 11.45 3.43
CA GLU A 76 -10.34 12.85 3.73
C GLU A 76 -9.28 13.44 2.80
N ARG A 77 -8.61 12.59 2.00
CA ARG A 77 -7.50 12.98 1.12
C ARG A 77 -7.93 14.09 0.15
N ASP A 78 -7.33 15.26 0.31
CA ASP A 78 -7.52 16.39 -0.61
C ASP A 78 -6.88 16.12 -1.98
N LEU A 79 -7.70 16.03 -3.02
CA LEU A 79 -7.28 15.80 -4.40
C LEU A 79 -7.02 17.11 -5.16
N GLY A 80 -7.26 18.26 -4.53
CA GLY A 80 -7.22 19.57 -5.15
C GLY A 80 -8.53 19.94 -5.86
N GLY A 81 -8.74 21.24 -6.07
CA GLY A 81 -9.95 21.74 -6.76
C GLY A 81 -11.26 21.48 -5.99
N GLY A 82 -11.18 21.38 -4.66
CA GLY A 82 -12.33 21.10 -3.78
C GLY A 82 -12.79 19.65 -3.76
N LYS A 83 -12.08 18.75 -4.45
CA LYS A 83 -12.39 17.31 -4.46
C LYS A 83 -11.62 16.60 -3.36
N LYS A 84 -12.27 15.65 -2.69
CA LYS A 84 -11.66 14.79 -1.69
C LYS A 84 -12.00 13.33 -1.99
N GLY A 85 -11.20 12.42 -1.44
CA GLY A 85 -11.46 10.99 -1.48
C GLY A 85 -10.85 10.31 -2.70
N VAL A 86 -10.00 9.31 -2.46
CA VAL A 86 -9.57 8.39 -3.53
C VAL A 86 -10.66 7.34 -3.76
N GLY A 87 -10.82 6.87 -5.00
CA GLY A 87 -11.77 5.78 -5.31
C GLY A 87 -11.17 4.40 -5.04
N LEU A 88 -9.85 4.27 -5.16
CA LEU A 88 -9.10 3.06 -4.81
C LEU A 88 -7.86 3.46 -4.00
N MET A 89 -7.73 2.94 -2.79
CA MET A 89 -6.59 3.15 -1.91
C MET A 89 -5.73 1.90 -1.87
N GLY A 90 -4.41 2.08 -1.90
CA GLY A 90 -3.45 1.01 -1.70
C GLY A 90 -2.36 1.35 -0.70
N VAL A 91 -1.95 0.34 0.07
CA VAL A 91 -0.77 0.36 0.93
C VAL A 91 0.15 -0.76 0.48
N MET A 92 1.35 -0.41 0.03
CA MET A 92 2.36 -1.35 -0.43
C MET A 92 3.55 -1.33 0.52
N THR A 93 3.83 -2.45 1.17
CA THR A 93 4.96 -2.56 2.09
C THR A 93 6.18 -3.14 1.41
N THR A 94 7.35 -2.81 1.92
CA THR A 94 8.63 -3.37 1.45
C THR A 94 9.58 -3.45 2.62
N PHE A 95 9.93 -4.66 3.02
CA PHE A 95 10.76 -4.89 4.20
C PHE A 95 11.62 -6.14 3.99
N SER A 96 12.55 -6.38 4.90
CA SER A 96 13.19 -7.68 5.04
C SER A 96 12.71 -8.29 6.35
N ASP A 97 12.40 -9.58 6.34
CA ASP A 97 12.04 -10.30 7.57
C ASP A 97 13.27 -10.54 8.46
N GLU A 98 13.08 -11.25 9.58
CA GLU A 98 14.15 -11.56 10.54
C GLU A 98 15.27 -12.40 9.93
N GLU A 99 15.00 -13.14 8.85
CA GLU A 99 15.97 -13.93 8.09
C GLU A 99 16.67 -13.10 7.00
N GLY A 100 16.31 -11.82 6.85
CA GLY A 100 16.84 -10.93 5.82
C GLY A 100 16.24 -11.17 4.44
N VAL A 101 15.17 -11.97 4.32
CA VAL A 101 14.50 -12.22 3.06
C VAL A 101 13.64 -11.01 2.71
N PHE A 102 13.83 -10.50 1.50
CA PHE A 102 13.08 -9.36 1.00
C PHE A 102 11.60 -9.74 0.74
N LYS A 103 10.68 -8.96 1.31
CA LYS A 103 9.23 -9.19 1.25
C LYS A 103 8.49 -7.95 0.76
N ARG A 104 7.31 -8.20 0.20
CA ARG A 104 6.33 -7.17 -0.18
C ARG A 104 4.94 -7.65 0.19
N GLU A 105 4.14 -6.74 0.71
CA GLU A 105 2.71 -6.94 0.87
C GLU A 105 1.97 -5.83 0.12
N LEU A 106 0.75 -6.13 -0.30
CA LEU A 106 -0.13 -5.19 -0.98
C LEU A 106 -1.51 -5.29 -0.35
N PHE A 107 -1.98 -4.18 0.20
CA PHE A 107 -3.35 -4.02 0.65
C PHE A 107 -4.06 -3.05 -0.31
N LEU A 108 -5.25 -3.42 -0.79
CA LEU A 108 -6.10 -2.57 -1.61
C LEU A 108 -7.50 -2.46 -1.00
N TRP A 109 -8.05 -1.25 -1.04
CA TRP A 109 -9.40 -0.96 -0.58
C TRP A 109 -10.13 -0.04 -1.55
N ALA A 110 -11.22 -0.54 -2.13
CA ALA A 110 -12.14 0.26 -2.91
C ALA A 110 -12.99 1.16 -2.02
N LEU A 111 -13.13 2.43 -2.39
CA LEU A 111 -13.95 3.43 -1.69
C LEU A 111 -15.04 3.99 -2.61
N SER A 112 -15.10 3.52 -3.85
CA SER A 112 -16.15 3.80 -4.82
C SER A 112 -16.47 2.54 -5.63
N GLU A 113 -17.60 2.52 -6.32
CA GLU A 113 -17.97 1.41 -7.22
C GLU A 113 -16.96 1.23 -8.37
N GLY A 114 -16.40 2.34 -8.88
CA GLY A 114 -15.31 2.29 -9.86
C GLY A 114 -14.04 1.66 -9.29
N GLY A 115 -13.76 1.92 -8.00
CA GLY A 115 -12.61 1.36 -7.30
C GLY A 115 -12.73 -0.14 -7.12
N GLU A 116 -13.93 -0.63 -6.84
CA GLU A 116 -14.20 -2.06 -6.71
C GLU A 116 -14.03 -2.77 -8.05
N LYS A 117 -14.60 -2.24 -9.13
CA LYS A 117 -14.44 -2.80 -10.49
C LYS A 117 -12.97 -2.86 -10.89
N ALA A 118 -12.22 -1.78 -10.66
CA ALA A 118 -10.80 -1.71 -10.96
C ALA A 118 -9.97 -2.68 -10.09
N GLY A 119 -10.30 -2.78 -8.80
CA GLY A 119 -9.62 -3.68 -7.86
C GLY A 119 -9.79 -5.15 -8.22
N ARG A 120 -11.03 -5.58 -8.51
CA ARG A 120 -11.33 -6.95 -8.95
C ARG A 120 -10.63 -7.27 -10.27
N ARG A 121 -10.71 -6.36 -11.25
CA ARG A 121 -9.99 -6.53 -12.54
C ARG A 121 -8.48 -6.61 -12.36
N PHE A 122 -7.90 -5.79 -11.48
CA PHE A 122 -6.48 -5.87 -11.16
C PHE A 122 -6.10 -7.24 -10.56
N GLU A 123 -6.88 -7.75 -9.61
CA GLU A 123 -6.66 -9.07 -9.02
C GLU A 123 -6.67 -10.17 -10.11
N GLU A 124 -7.65 -10.13 -11.02
CA GLU A 124 -7.78 -11.08 -12.12
C GLU A 124 -6.62 -10.99 -13.13
N GLU A 125 -6.27 -9.79 -13.59
CA GLU A 125 -5.30 -9.61 -14.68
C GLU A 125 -3.84 -9.62 -14.22
N ALA A 126 -3.57 -9.17 -12.99
CA ALA A 126 -2.21 -8.98 -12.47
C ALA A 126 -1.83 -9.97 -11.36
N GLY A 127 -2.79 -10.68 -10.76
CA GLY A 127 -2.56 -11.56 -9.61
C GLY A 127 -1.47 -12.60 -9.85
N GLU A 128 -1.57 -13.34 -10.96
CA GLU A 128 -0.54 -14.33 -11.33
C GLU A 128 0.80 -13.68 -11.66
N LYS A 129 0.77 -12.56 -12.40
CA LYS A 129 1.97 -11.82 -12.81
C LYS A 129 2.77 -11.30 -11.61
N LEU A 130 2.08 -10.93 -10.53
CA LEU A 130 2.67 -10.40 -9.31
C LEU A 130 2.88 -11.47 -8.21
N GLY A 131 2.37 -12.68 -8.40
CA GLY A 131 2.40 -13.73 -7.40
C GLY A 131 1.65 -13.34 -6.13
N LEU A 132 0.43 -12.79 -6.28
CA LEU A 132 -0.40 -12.40 -5.15
C LEU A 132 -0.95 -13.65 -4.44
N LYS A 133 -0.68 -13.75 -3.13
CA LYS A 133 -1.20 -14.80 -2.25
C LYS A 133 -1.92 -14.16 -1.08
N ALA A 134 -3.06 -14.72 -0.68
CA ALA A 134 -3.86 -14.19 0.42
C ALA A 134 -3.01 -14.00 1.68
N TYR A 135 -3.09 -12.80 2.26
CA TYR A 135 -2.40 -12.46 3.50
C TYR A 135 -3.13 -13.09 4.69
N GLU A 136 -2.42 -13.90 5.49
CA GLU A 136 -2.97 -14.57 6.68
C GLU A 136 -4.33 -15.25 6.45
N GLY A 137 -4.49 -15.93 5.30
CA GLY A 137 -5.75 -16.61 4.97
C GLY A 137 -6.91 -15.67 4.61
N GLY A 138 -6.63 -14.42 4.26
CA GLY A 138 -7.65 -13.41 3.90
C GLY A 138 -8.10 -12.55 5.08
N LYS A 139 -7.24 -12.36 6.09
CA LYS A 139 -7.56 -11.66 7.35
C LYS A 139 -8.26 -10.30 7.19
N TRP A 140 -7.97 -9.57 6.12
CA TRP A 140 -8.59 -8.27 5.83
C TRP A 140 -9.33 -8.23 4.50
N ASP A 141 -9.66 -9.38 3.93
CA ASP A 141 -10.47 -9.42 2.72
C ASP A 141 -11.92 -9.04 3.06
N GLY A 142 -12.62 -8.44 2.09
CA GLY A 142 -14.02 -8.05 2.23
C GLY A 142 -14.64 -7.90 0.85
N ASP A 143 -15.87 -8.38 0.69
CA ASP A 143 -16.52 -8.49 -0.62
C ASP A 143 -17.61 -7.45 -0.89
N GLY A 144 -17.81 -6.46 -0.02
CA GLY A 144 -18.83 -5.43 -0.27
C GLY A 144 -20.13 -5.60 0.52
N GLU A 145 -20.27 -6.63 1.35
CA GLU A 145 -21.44 -6.84 2.20
C GLU A 145 -21.33 -5.98 3.47
N ASP A 146 -22.43 -5.34 3.89
CA ASP A 146 -22.58 -4.50 5.10
C ASP A 146 -21.59 -3.32 5.25
N ASP A 147 -21.80 -2.21 4.51
CA ASP A 147 -21.05 -0.94 4.56
C ASP A 147 -19.51 -1.03 4.33
N VAL A 148 -18.96 -2.24 4.21
CA VAL A 148 -17.55 -2.53 3.94
C VAL A 148 -17.37 -2.79 2.45
N ARG A 149 -16.95 -1.76 1.71
CA ARG A 149 -16.58 -1.87 0.29
C ARG A 149 -15.46 -2.89 0.06
N TRP A 150 -15.39 -3.45 -1.15
CA TRP A 150 -14.40 -4.46 -1.54
C TRP A 150 -12.96 -4.12 -1.13
N ARG A 151 -12.27 -5.09 -0.54
CA ARG A 151 -10.86 -4.99 -0.15
C ARG A 151 -10.17 -6.35 -0.19
N ARG A 152 -8.87 -6.32 -0.40
CA ARG A 152 -8.01 -7.49 -0.45
C ARG A 152 -6.64 -7.19 0.12
N CYS A 153 -6.05 -8.17 0.79
CA CYS A 153 -4.68 -8.11 1.27
C CYS A 153 -3.88 -9.31 0.79
N TRP A 154 -2.68 -9.05 0.26
CA TRP A 154 -1.81 -10.09 -0.26
C TRP A 154 -0.37 -9.97 0.21
N VAL A 155 0.28 -11.12 0.34
CA VAL A 155 1.73 -11.24 0.16
C VAL A 155 2.03 -11.26 -1.33
N GLN A 156 2.99 -10.46 -1.77
CA GLN A 156 3.43 -10.41 -3.16
C GLN A 156 4.73 -11.20 -3.32
N GLU A 157 4.65 -12.42 -3.85
CA GLU A 157 5.79 -13.34 -3.96
C GLU A 157 6.83 -12.89 -5.00
N ARG A 158 6.40 -12.23 -6.08
CA ARG A 158 7.30 -11.70 -7.11
C ARG A 158 7.79 -10.30 -6.74
N THR A 159 8.76 -10.28 -5.82
CA THR A 159 9.22 -9.07 -5.13
C THR A 159 10.04 -8.11 -5.99
N GLU A 160 10.43 -8.50 -7.21
CA GLU A 160 11.02 -7.59 -8.21
C GLU A 160 10.02 -6.52 -8.68
N ASN A 161 8.71 -6.80 -8.57
CA ASN A 161 7.65 -5.91 -9.01
C ASN A 161 7.33 -4.84 -7.96
N SER A 162 8.08 -3.73 -7.98
CA SER A 162 7.79 -2.58 -7.10
C SER A 162 6.53 -1.80 -7.52
N ARG A 163 6.21 -0.71 -6.80
CA ARG A 163 5.20 0.30 -7.20
C ARG A 163 5.31 0.74 -8.67
N LYS A 164 6.52 0.74 -9.26
CA LYS A 164 6.72 1.08 -10.68
C LYS A 164 6.11 0.07 -11.66
N GLN A 165 5.82 -1.15 -11.21
CA GLN A 165 5.11 -2.19 -11.96
C GLN A 165 3.65 -2.32 -11.51
N VAL A 166 3.40 -2.26 -10.19
CA VAL A 166 2.04 -2.36 -9.62
C VAL A 166 1.16 -1.18 -10.00
N ALA A 167 1.65 0.06 -9.90
CA ALA A 167 0.81 1.24 -10.19
C ALA A 167 0.36 1.31 -11.66
N PRO A 168 1.20 1.03 -12.68
CA PRO A 168 0.71 0.93 -14.06
C PRO A 168 -0.37 -0.13 -14.26
N LEU A 169 -0.27 -1.30 -13.63
CA LEU A 169 -1.27 -2.36 -13.74
C LEU A 169 -2.60 -1.94 -13.09
N LEU A 170 -2.54 -1.32 -11.91
CA LEU A 170 -3.74 -0.76 -11.27
C LEU A 170 -4.40 0.31 -12.14
N ARG A 171 -3.61 1.19 -12.75
CA ARG A 171 -4.12 2.23 -13.65
C ARG A 171 -4.74 1.67 -14.92
N GLU A 172 -4.19 0.59 -15.47
CA GLU A 172 -4.79 -0.07 -16.63
C GLU A 172 -6.15 -0.68 -16.26
N ALA A 173 -6.26 -1.28 -15.08
CA ALA A 173 -7.52 -1.84 -14.58
C ALA A 173 -8.60 -0.77 -14.30
N MET A 174 -8.23 0.52 -14.17
CA MET A 174 -9.16 1.64 -14.01
C MET A 174 -9.79 2.12 -15.32
N LYS A 175 -9.30 1.67 -16.49
CA LYS A 175 -9.79 2.08 -17.81
C LYS A 175 -10.94 1.19 -18.28
#